data_AF-A0A1L3LH03-F1
#
_entry.id   AF-A0A1L3LH03-F1
#
_cell.length_a   1.000
_cell.length_b   1.000
_cell.length_c   1.000
_cell.angle_alpha   90.00
_cell.angle_beta   90.00
_cell.angle_gamma   90.00
#
_symmetry.space_group_name_H-M   'P 1'
#
loop_
_entity.id
_entity.type
_entity.pdbx_description
1 polymer ?
#
loop_
_entity_poly.entity_id
_entity_poly.type
_entity_poly.pdbx_seq_one_letter_code
_entity_poly.pdbx_strand_id
1 'polypeptide(L)'
;MIEGQSRFEPLGLPYWGSQDLNKGVGSMTASYDYHIGVDYHKSYSHLVVQDSSGKTLRSGRVKNDRQSLGGFLEPYRENSHAVVEATRNWMVMYDWLDDICDDVVLAHPLKVKAIADAKIKTDKIDATVLAHLLRADLVPEAWAPSDKARELRIALRERMFYVRLRTMTKNRIVTVFDRYPEQEALLKKLADLFGSAGRVQLAELKVSPIDRIQIDRGLAFIGDINERIKQSEATIRAMTKANADVKLLKTIPGIGEFFARLIDAEVDDIGRFRTPKKLAAYAGLVPSTYSSGGKTYHGKIIKQGNKWLRWAFVEAVAPAIATDPQLRAQYEHLKNRGTNKARVAIARKLLTIVFHILRDQRAYQRRGTSTMEGASTISRSS
;
A
#
# COMPACT_ATOMS: atom_id res chain seq x y z
N MET A 1 46.50 -29.49 42.74
CA MET A 1 47.49 -29.85 41.71
C MET A 1 46.75 -30.08 40.40
N ILE A 2 47.12 -29.27 39.39
CA ILE A 2 47.07 -29.49 37.93
C ILE A 2 45.68 -29.73 37.30
N GLU A 3 45.05 -28.75 36.67
CA GLU A 3 45.22 -28.24 35.28
C GLU A 3 44.83 -29.21 34.15
N GLY A 4 44.01 -28.70 33.22
CA GLY A 4 43.63 -29.36 31.97
C GLY A 4 42.73 -28.47 31.12
N GLN A 5 43.34 -27.54 30.37
CA GLN A 5 42.71 -26.64 29.42
C GLN A 5 42.02 -27.41 28.27
N SER A 6 40.85 -26.93 27.84
CA SER A 6 40.43 -27.02 26.44
C SER A 6 39.90 -25.65 26.02
N ARG A 7 40.74 -24.94 25.26
CA ARG A 7 40.39 -23.72 24.53
C ARG A 7 39.53 -24.14 23.33
N PHE A 8 38.25 -23.78 23.36
CA PHE A 8 37.44 -23.68 22.15
C PHE A 8 37.09 -22.21 21.95
N GLU A 9 37.79 -21.55 21.04
CA GLU A 9 37.38 -20.25 20.49
C GLU A 9 36.31 -20.49 19.43
N PRO A 10 35.06 -19.99 19.61
CA PRO A 10 34.07 -20.06 18.56
C PRO A 10 34.37 -18.96 17.52
N LEU A 11 34.61 -19.41 16.30
CA LEU A 11 34.70 -18.65 15.07
C LEU A 11 33.76 -17.43 15.05
N GLY A 12 34.35 -16.26 14.80
CA GLY A 12 33.71 -14.96 14.71
C GLY A 12 32.60 -14.89 13.67
N LEU A 13 31.37 -15.18 14.11
CA LEU A 13 30.13 -14.78 13.48
C LEU A 13 29.48 -13.71 14.37
N PRO A 14 29.08 -12.54 13.83
CA PRO A 14 28.55 -11.47 14.66
C PRO A 14 27.26 -11.92 15.33
N TYR A 15 27.32 -11.96 16.65
CA TYR A 15 26.20 -12.05 17.58
C TYR A 15 25.27 -10.86 17.28
N TRP A 16 24.16 -11.10 16.57
CA TRP A 16 23.11 -10.09 16.40
C TRP A 16 22.38 -9.98 17.72
N GLY A 17 22.97 -9.17 18.61
CA GLY A 17 22.46 -8.90 19.94
C GLY A 17 21.05 -8.32 19.89
N SER A 18 20.28 -8.74 20.88
CA SER A 18 19.07 -8.10 21.39
C SER A 18 19.36 -6.71 21.99
N GLN A 19 20.07 -5.85 21.27
CA GLN A 19 20.43 -4.49 21.69
C GLN A 19 19.88 -3.37 20.78
N ASP A 20 19.21 -3.71 19.67
CA ASP A 20 18.61 -2.72 18.75
C ASP A 20 17.09 -2.57 18.90
N LEU A 21 16.55 -2.82 20.11
CA LEU A 21 15.18 -2.39 20.46
C LEU A 21 15.11 -0.95 21.00
N ASN A 22 16.25 -0.34 21.34
CA ASN A 22 16.34 1.03 21.82
C ASN A 22 17.32 1.83 20.96
N LYS A 23 16.82 2.41 19.85
CA LYS A 23 17.33 3.62 19.18
C LYS A 23 16.49 3.92 17.94
N GLY A 24 15.18 4.09 18.17
CA GLY A 24 14.39 5.08 17.45
C GLY A 24 14.49 6.39 18.22
N VAL A 25 14.33 7.52 17.54
CA VAL A 25 14.26 8.88 18.10
C VAL A 25 13.45 8.85 19.41
N GLY A 26 14.01 9.45 20.47
CA GLY A 26 13.58 9.24 21.85
C GLY A 26 12.06 9.24 22.06
N SER A 27 11.51 8.04 22.30
CA SER A 27 10.35 7.89 23.17
C SER A 27 10.94 7.63 24.56
N MET A 28 11.13 8.70 25.35
CA MET A 28 10.82 8.55 26.77
C MET A 28 9.37 8.10 26.74
N THR A 29 9.07 6.84 27.08
CA THR A 29 7.69 6.35 27.13
C THR A 29 6.90 7.35 27.95
N ALA A 30 6.10 8.18 27.28
CA ALA A 30 5.25 9.11 27.97
C ALA A 30 4.38 8.25 28.90
N SER A 31 4.52 8.47 30.20
CA SER A 31 3.74 7.74 31.18
C SER A 31 2.34 8.36 31.18
N TYR A 32 1.46 7.82 30.34
CA TYR A 32 0.08 8.25 30.27
C TYR A 32 -0.69 7.78 31.51
N ASP A 33 -1.54 8.64 32.05
CA ASP A 33 -2.42 8.29 33.16
C ASP A 33 -3.61 7.46 32.66
N TYR A 34 -4.06 7.73 31.42
CA TYR A 34 -5.22 7.07 30.83
C TYR A 34 -4.88 6.37 29.51
N HIS A 35 -5.24 5.10 29.43
CA HIS A 35 -5.09 4.26 28.24
C HIS A 35 -6.47 3.85 27.72
N ILE A 36 -6.78 4.29 26.50
CA ILE A 36 -8.14 4.22 25.96
C ILE A 36 -8.15 3.24 24.79
N GLY A 37 -8.85 2.12 24.95
CA GLY A 37 -9.07 1.15 23.88
C GLY A 37 -10.43 1.37 23.22
N VAL A 38 -10.46 1.44 21.90
CA VAL A 38 -11.68 1.67 21.11
C VAL A 38 -11.92 0.51 20.14
N ASP A 39 -13.02 -0.22 20.34
CA ASP A 39 -13.53 -1.14 19.35
C ASP A 39 -14.62 -0.45 18.50
N TYR A 40 -14.21 -0.08 17.28
CA TYR A 40 -15.00 0.76 16.37
C TYR A 40 -15.94 -0.05 15.48
N HIS A 41 -17.25 0.06 15.71
CA HIS A 41 -18.29 -0.57 14.88
C HIS A 41 -19.10 0.47 14.09
N LYS A 42 -19.98 -0.01 13.20
CA LYS A 42 -20.77 0.87 12.30
C LYS A 42 -21.73 1.81 13.05
N SER A 43 -22.42 1.32 14.08
CA SER A 43 -23.53 2.04 14.75
C SER A 43 -23.13 2.64 16.10
N TYR A 44 -22.20 2.01 16.79
CA TYR A 44 -21.66 2.45 18.07
C TYR A 44 -20.18 2.03 18.16
N SER A 45 -19.48 2.51 19.18
CA SER A 45 -18.17 2.02 19.57
C SER A 45 -18.21 1.55 21.00
N HIS A 46 -17.42 0.54 21.33
CA HIS A 46 -17.20 0.19 22.72
C HIS A 46 -15.86 0.78 23.16
N LEU A 47 -15.89 1.60 24.21
CA LEU A 47 -14.71 2.24 24.78
C LEU A 47 -14.39 1.65 26.13
N VAL A 48 -13.09 1.51 26.40
CA VAL A 48 -12.55 1.13 27.71
C VAL A 48 -11.43 2.11 28.05
N VAL A 49 -11.52 2.71 29.23
CA VAL A 49 -10.49 3.58 29.81
C VAL A 49 -9.83 2.83 30.97
N GLN A 50 -8.51 2.73 30.94
CA GLN A 50 -7.72 2.12 32.01
C GLN A 50 -6.73 3.13 32.58
N ASP A 51 -6.43 3.00 33.87
CA ASP A 51 -5.28 3.71 34.47
C ASP A 51 -3.95 3.02 34.12
N SER A 52 -2.84 3.61 34.54
CA SER A 52 -1.48 3.07 34.36
C SER A 52 -1.27 1.69 35.01
N SER A 53 -2.06 1.33 36.04
CA SER A 53 -2.03 -0.01 36.65
C SER A 53 -2.79 -1.07 35.82
N GLY A 54 -3.61 -0.64 34.86
CA GLY A 54 -4.48 -1.49 34.05
C GLY A 54 -5.87 -1.69 34.64
N LYS A 55 -6.21 -1.00 35.73
CA LYS A 55 -7.57 -1.03 36.28
C LYS A 55 -8.50 -0.27 35.35
N THR A 56 -9.62 -0.89 35.00
CA THR A 56 -10.65 -0.23 34.18
C THR A 56 -11.37 0.84 35.01
N LEU A 57 -11.28 2.09 34.58
CA LEU A 57 -11.96 3.25 35.18
C LEU A 57 -13.36 3.44 34.60
N ARG A 58 -13.49 3.24 33.28
CA ARG A 58 -14.77 3.38 32.57
C ARG A 58 -14.85 2.40 31.41
N SER A 59 -16.03 1.85 31.17
CA SER A 59 -16.30 0.99 30.01
C SER A 59 -17.74 1.18 29.56
N GLY A 60 -17.98 1.36 28.26
CA GLY A 60 -19.34 1.51 27.77
C GLY A 60 -19.46 1.63 26.26
N ARG A 61 -20.69 1.46 25.77
CA ARG A 61 -21.05 1.76 24.40
C ARG A 61 -21.28 3.26 24.24
N VAL A 62 -20.70 3.83 23.21
CA VAL A 62 -20.80 5.24 22.87
C VAL A 62 -21.30 5.34 21.43
N LYS A 63 -22.23 6.27 21.19
CA LYS A 63 -22.68 6.57 19.84
C LYS A 63 -21.53 7.18 19.04
N ASN A 64 -21.43 6.83 17.75
CA ASN A 64 -20.38 7.33 16.86
C ASN A 64 -20.62 8.78 16.43
N ASP A 65 -20.58 9.71 17.37
CA ASP A 65 -20.54 11.15 17.11
C ASP A 65 -19.59 11.85 18.09
N ARG A 66 -19.04 12.99 17.65
CA ARG A 66 -18.03 13.75 18.39
C ARG A 66 -18.51 14.20 19.77
N GLN A 67 -19.78 14.56 19.90
CA GLN A 67 -20.36 15.00 21.18
C GLN A 67 -20.40 13.87 22.19
N SER A 68 -20.89 12.69 21.79
CA SER A 68 -20.99 11.51 22.65
C SER A 68 -19.62 11.00 23.05
N LEU A 69 -18.66 11.00 22.11
CA LEU A 69 -17.27 10.62 22.38
C LEU A 69 -16.61 11.60 23.37
N GLY A 70 -16.73 12.90 23.11
CA GLY A 70 -16.21 13.95 23.99
C GLY A 70 -16.80 13.86 25.39
N GLY A 71 -18.12 13.71 25.54
CA GLY A 71 -18.76 13.56 26.84
C GLY A 71 -18.36 12.27 27.59
N PHE A 72 -18.02 11.19 26.86
CA PHE A 72 -17.52 9.97 27.47
C PHE A 72 -16.06 10.11 27.96
N LEU A 73 -15.24 10.85 27.23
CA LEU A 73 -13.81 11.02 27.52
C LEU A 73 -13.48 12.29 28.31
N GLU A 74 -14.45 13.16 28.58
CA GLU A 74 -14.25 14.43 29.28
C GLU A 74 -13.37 14.35 30.55
N PRO A 75 -13.56 13.36 31.45
CA PRO A 75 -12.74 13.27 32.67
C PRO A 75 -11.32 12.73 32.45
N TYR A 76 -10.98 12.33 31.22
CA TYR A 76 -9.77 11.55 30.89
C TYR A 76 -9.01 12.15 29.70
N ARG A 77 -9.15 13.46 29.45
CA ARG A 77 -8.50 14.12 28.30
C ARG A 77 -7.01 14.33 28.52
N GLU A 78 -6.64 14.83 29.69
CA GLU A 78 -5.26 15.14 30.03
C GLU A 78 -4.45 13.87 30.33
N ASN A 79 -3.20 13.86 29.87
CA ASN A 79 -2.26 12.75 29.91
C ASN A 79 -2.86 11.43 29.40
N SER A 80 -3.51 11.48 28.23
CA SER A 80 -4.28 10.35 27.69
C SER A 80 -3.76 9.84 26.34
N HIS A 81 -3.77 8.52 26.20
CA HIS A 81 -3.35 7.83 24.99
C HIS A 81 -4.45 6.89 24.55
N ALA A 82 -4.88 7.03 23.30
CA ALA A 82 -5.94 6.20 22.71
C ALA A 82 -5.41 5.26 21.64
N VAL A 83 -6.12 4.14 21.44
CA VAL A 83 -5.87 3.20 20.36
C VAL A 83 -7.16 2.78 19.68
N VAL A 84 -7.13 2.76 18.35
CA VAL A 84 -8.22 2.25 17.51
C VAL A 84 -7.65 1.36 16.42
N GLU A 85 -8.34 0.27 16.06
CA GLU A 85 -7.86 -0.58 14.95
C GLU A 85 -8.10 0.07 13.57
N ALA A 86 -7.20 -0.20 12.62
CA ALA A 86 -7.33 0.17 11.21
C ALA A 86 -8.40 -0.65 10.46
N THR A 87 -9.64 -0.64 10.96
CA THR A 87 -10.79 -1.34 10.38
C THR A 87 -11.57 -0.41 9.45
N ARG A 88 -12.90 -0.58 9.35
CA ARG A 88 -13.71 0.13 8.36
C ARG A 88 -13.85 1.60 8.75
N ASN A 89 -13.47 2.52 7.87
CA ASN A 89 -13.61 3.98 8.06
C ASN A 89 -12.98 4.50 9.37
N TRP A 90 -11.91 3.85 9.84
CA TRP A 90 -11.19 4.21 11.07
C TRP A 90 -10.80 5.71 11.16
N MET A 91 -10.59 6.34 9.99
CA MET A 91 -10.16 7.74 9.83
C MET A 91 -10.95 8.71 10.72
N VAL A 92 -12.28 8.60 10.71
CA VAL A 92 -13.14 9.51 11.46
C VAL A 92 -12.98 9.36 12.97
N MET A 93 -12.91 8.11 13.45
CA MET A 93 -12.71 7.85 14.88
C MET A 93 -11.31 8.30 15.32
N TYR A 94 -10.29 8.02 14.52
CA TYR A 94 -8.93 8.47 14.77
C TYR A 94 -8.86 9.99 14.91
N ASP A 95 -9.45 10.73 13.97
CA ASP A 95 -9.43 12.20 13.97
C ASP A 95 -10.18 12.78 15.18
N TRP A 96 -11.29 12.16 15.59
CA TRP A 96 -11.98 12.59 16.81
C TRP A 96 -11.19 12.29 18.09
N LEU A 97 -10.47 11.17 18.14
CA LEU A 97 -9.60 10.86 19.27
C LEU A 97 -8.39 11.81 19.30
N ASP A 98 -7.81 12.13 18.15
CA ASP A 98 -6.66 13.04 18.01
C ASP A 98 -7.01 14.46 18.49
N ASP A 99 -8.26 14.87 18.27
CA ASP A 99 -8.80 16.13 18.78
C ASP A 99 -9.11 16.13 20.31
N ILE A 100 -9.20 14.96 20.95
CA ILE A 100 -9.70 14.80 22.33
C ILE A 100 -8.58 14.37 23.30
N CYS A 101 -7.71 13.46 22.86
CA CYS A 101 -6.64 12.83 23.63
C CYS A 101 -5.28 13.46 23.27
N ASP A 102 -4.27 13.26 24.11
CA ASP A 102 -2.92 13.80 23.83
C ASP A 102 -2.19 12.99 22.76
N ASP A 103 -2.47 11.70 22.67
CA ASP A 103 -1.85 10.81 21.67
C ASP A 103 -2.83 9.73 21.20
N VAL A 104 -2.67 9.30 19.95
CA VAL A 104 -3.51 8.29 19.32
C VAL A 104 -2.69 7.37 18.43
N VAL A 105 -2.82 6.08 18.68
CA VAL A 105 -2.21 5.03 17.88
C VAL A 105 -3.25 4.28 17.06
N LEU A 106 -2.92 4.05 15.79
CA LEU A 106 -3.69 3.19 14.90
C LEU A 106 -3.14 1.76 14.96
N ALA A 107 -3.94 0.79 15.39
CA ALA A 107 -3.50 -0.60 15.51
C ALA A 107 -3.68 -1.41 14.20
N HIS A 108 -2.74 -2.31 13.91
CA HIS A 108 -2.82 -3.21 12.76
C HIS A 108 -3.72 -4.42 13.07
N PRO A 109 -4.93 -4.54 12.47
CA PRO A 109 -5.95 -5.49 12.92
C PRO A 109 -5.52 -6.97 12.83
N LEU A 110 -4.83 -7.36 11.75
CA LEU A 110 -4.37 -8.76 11.63
C LEU A 110 -3.29 -9.14 12.65
N LYS A 111 -2.50 -8.17 13.13
CA LYS A 111 -1.43 -8.41 14.10
C LYS A 111 -2.00 -8.39 15.51
N VAL A 112 -2.92 -7.47 15.81
CA VAL A 112 -3.69 -7.49 17.06
C VAL A 112 -4.38 -8.84 17.22
N LYS A 113 -5.09 -9.30 16.18
CA LYS A 113 -5.72 -10.63 16.18
C LYS A 113 -4.74 -11.78 16.43
N ALA A 114 -3.49 -11.67 15.97
CA ALA A 114 -2.48 -12.71 16.20
C ALA A 114 -1.93 -12.72 17.63
N ILE A 115 -1.94 -11.57 18.32
CA ILE A 115 -1.48 -11.43 19.71
C ILE A 115 -2.59 -11.80 20.69
N ALA A 116 -3.82 -11.38 20.40
CA ALA A 116 -4.97 -11.49 21.28
C ALA A 116 -6.05 -12.46 20.77
N ASP A 117 -5.63 -13.56 20.12
CA ASP A 117 -6.56 -14.58 19.66
C ASP A 117 -7.29 -15.20 20.85
N ALA A 118 -8.62 -15.11 20.87
CA ALA A 118 -9.45 -15.60 21.96
C ALA A 118 -10.66 -16.36 21.42
N LYS A 119 -11.06 -17.42 22.13
CA LYS A 119 -12.21 -18.26 21.77
C LYS A 119 -13.54 -17.52 21.92
N ILE A 120 -13.62 -16.58 22.86
CA ILE A 120 -14.77 -15.71 23.11
C ILE A 120 -14.38 -14.30 22.70
N LYS A 121 -15.16 -13.70 21.78
CA LYS A 121 -14.93 -12.36 21.24
C LYS A 121 -16.16 -11.49 21.52
N THR A 122 -15.96 -10.37 22.20
CA THR A 122 -17.01 -9.37 22.47
C THR A 122 -16.41 -7.97 22.37
N ASP A 123 -17.21 -6.98 21.99
CA ASP A 123 -16.73 -5.60 21.80
C ASP A 123 -16.00 -5.04 23.04
N LYS A 124 -16.49 -5.40 24.24
CA LYS A 124 -15.85 -5.03 25.50
C LYS A 124 -14.48 -5.66 25.67
N ILE A 125 -14.35 -6.96 25.36
CA ILE A 125 -13.07 -7.67 25.47
C ILE A 125 -12.07 -7.10 24.48
N ASP A 126 -12.49 -6.86 23.23
CA ASP A 126 -11.63 -6.31 22.18
C ASP A 126 -11.10 -4.92 22.57
N ALA A 127 -11.97 -4.01 23.03
CA ALA A 127 -11.57 -2.70 23.53
C ALA A 127 -10.65 -2.79 24.77
N THR A 128 -10.91 -3.72 25.68
CA THR A 128 -10.07 -3.93 26.88
C THR A 128 -8.67 -4.42 26.50
N VAL A 129 -8.59 -5.36 25.55
CA VAL A 129 -7.33 -5.87 25.02
C VAL A 129 -6.52 -4.75 24.38
N LEU A 130 -7.15 -3.91 23.57
CA LEU A 130 -6.50 -2.77 22.94
C LEU A 130 -5.92 -1.81 23.99
N ALA A 131 -6.69 -1.44 25.02
CA ALA A 131 -6.22 -0.59 26.11
C ALA A 131 -5.00 -1.20 26.84
N HIS A 132 -5.02 -2.52 27.09
CA HIS A 132 -3.90 -3.22 27.70
C HIS A 132 -2.66 -3.28 26.80
N LEU A 133 -2.82 -3.53 25.50
CA LEU A 133 -1.71 -3.50 24.56
C LEU A 133 -1.09 -2.10 24.49
N LEU A 134 -1.91 -1.05 24.52
CA LEU A 134 -1.44 0.33 24.52
C LEU A 134 -0.62 0.65 25.77
N ARG A 135 -1.18 0.32 26.94
CA ARG A 135 -0.51 0.50 28.23
C ARG A 135 0.80 -0.26 28.36
N ALA A 136 0.91 -1.41 27.72
CA ALA A 136 2.11 -2.22 27.75
C ALA A 136 3.13 -1.87 26.66
N ASP A 137 2.86 -0.87 25.80
CA ASP A 137 3.66 -0.55 24.61
C ASP A 137 3.83 -1.75 23.66
N LEU A 138 2.76 -2.53 23.50
CA LEU A 138 2.71 -3.75 22.70
C LEU A 138 1.77 -3.64 21.50
N VAL A 139 1.21 -2.46 21.22
CA VAL A 139 0.33 -2.28 20.06
C VAL A 139 1.12 -2.49 18.77
N PRO A 140 0.71 -3.44 17.92
CA PRO A 140 1.32 -3.56 16.61
C PRO A 140 0.82 -2.42 15.72
N GLU A 141 1.54 -1.31 15.68
CA GLU A 141 1.11 -0.10 14.99
C GLU A 141 0.92 -0.27 13.47
N ALA A 142 -0.07 0.43 12.96
CA ALA A 142 -0.30 0.72 11.56
C ALA A 142 -0.07 2.21 11.32
N TRP A 143 0.52 2.54 10.18
CA TRP A 143 0.70 3.94 9.80
C TRP A 143 -0.64 4.60 9.48
N ALA A 144 -0.99 5.63 10.26
CA ALA A 144 -2.04 6.59 9.95
C ALA A 144 -1.49 7.59 8.91
N PRO A 145 -1.97 7.57 7.65
CA PRO A 145 -1.49 8.50 6.64
C PRO A 145 -1.99 9.92 6.89
N SER A 146 -1.25 10.90 6.39
CA SER A 146 -1.66 12.30 6.39
C SER A 146 -3.03 12.49 5.72
N ASP A 147 -3.77 13.54 6.09
CA ASP A 147 -5.08 13.88 5.53
C ASP A 147 -5.04 13.95 4.01
N LYS A 148 -4.04 14.66 3.49
CA LYS A 148 -3.80 14.79 2.05
C LYS A 148 -3.62 13.43 1.38
N ALA A 149 -2.85 12.52 2.00
CA ALA A 149 -2.68 11.17 1.47
C ALA A 149 -3.95 10.32 1.59
N ARG A 150 -4.72 10.44 2.70
CA ARG A 150 -6.00 9.75 2.89
C ARG A 150 -7.00 10.15 1.81
N GLU A 151 -7.19 11.44 1.58
CA GLU A 151 -8.08 11.98 0.54
C GLU A 151 -7.64 11.54 -0.86
N LEU A 152 -6.35 11.67 -1.17
CA LEU A 152 -5.82 11.29 -2.48
C LEU A 152 -5.99 9.78 -2.73
N ARG A 153 -5.79 8.93 -1.71
CA ARG A 153 -6.08 7.49 -1.80
C ARG A 153 -7.55 7.21 -2.11
N ILE A 154 -8.48 7.96 -1.51
CA ILE A 154 -9.92 7.81 -1.81
C ILE A 154 -10.17 8.08 -3.30
N ALA A 155 -9.73 9.22 -3.81
CA ALA A 155 -9.91 9.61 -5.21
C ALA A 155 -9.26 8.60 -6.19
N LEU A 156 -8.01 8.20 -5.92
CA LEU A 156 -7.31 7.21 -6.76
C LEU A 156 -8.01 5.85 -6.78
N ARG A 157 -8.49 5.39 -5.61
CA ARG A 157 -9.17 4.08 -5.49
C ARG A 157 -10.55 4.08 -6.11
N GLU A 158 -11.25 5.21 -6.10
CA GLU A 158 -12.48 5.42 -6.85
C GLU A 158 -12.23 5.29 -8.37
N ARG A 159 -11.23 5.99 -8.91
CA ARG A 159 -10.86 5.85 -10.32
C ARG A 159 -10.56 4.40 -10.68
N MET A 160 -9.83 3.67 -9.82
CA MET A 160 -9.55 2.25 -10.03
C MET A 160 -10.81 1.38 -9.98
N PHE A 161 -11.79 1.71 -9.14
CA PHE A 161 -13.08 1.06 -9.12
C PHE A 161 -13.82 1.24 -10.46
N TYR A 162 -13.88 2.45 -11.00
CA TYR A 162 -14.50 2.70 -12.31
C TYR A 162 -13.78 1.98 -13.45
N VAL A 163 -12.45 1.98 -13.46
CA VAL A 163 -11.66 1.21 -14.45
C VAL A 163 -11.99 -0.28 -14.35
N ARG A 164 -12.14 -0.83 -13.14
CA ARG A 164 -12.51 -2.23 -12.93
C ARG A 164 -13.91 -2.52 -13.46
N LEU A 165 -14.90 -1.67 -13.18
CA LEU A 165 -16.26 -1.81 -13.73
C LEU A 165 -16.24 -1.82 -15.25
N ARG A 166 -15.52 -0.88 -15.88
CA ARG A 166 -15.36 -0.82 -17.33
C ARG A 166 -14.77 -2.11 -17.89
N THR A 167 -13.69 -2.62 -17.29
CA THR A 167 -13.06 -3.88 -17.72
C THR A 167 -14.01 -5.06 -17.56
N MET A 168 -14.76 -5.15 -16.46
CA MET A 168 -15.76 -6.20 -16.26
C MET A 168 -16.86 -6.16 -17.33
N THR A 169 -17.35 -4.97 -17.68
CA THR A 169 -18.35 -4.80 -18.73
C THR A 169 -17.80 -5.14 -20.11
N LYS A 170 -16.57 -4.70 -20.43
CA LYS A 170 -15.88 -5.09 -21.67
C LYS A 170 -15.77 -6.60 -21.78
N ASN A 171 -15.30 -7.28 -20.73
CA ASN A 171 -15.17 -8.74 -20.72
C ASN A 171 -16.53 -9.44 -20.89
N ARG A 172 -17.60 -8.91 -20.27
CA ARG A 172 -18.95 -9.46 -20.45
C ARG A 172 -19.45 -9.33 -21.90
N ILE A 173 -19.11 -8.25 -22.60
CA ILE A 173 -19.38 -8.11 -24.02
C ILE A 173 -18.54 -9.10 -24.83
N VAL A 174 -17.25 -9.25 -24.49
CA VAL A 174 -16.35 -10.22 -25.16
C VAL A 174 -16.90 -11.64 -25.09
N THR A 175 -17.36 -12.08 -23.91
CA THR A 175 -17.95 -13.42 -23.71
C THR A 175 -19.21 -13.67 -24.55
N VAL A 176 -19.92 -12.62 -25.00
CA VAL A 176 -21.04 -12.81 -25.94
C VAL A 176 -20.53 -13.33 -27.28
N PHE A 177 -19.33 -12.92 -27.73
CA PHE A 177 -18.77 -13.34 -29.02
C PHE A 177 -18.30 -14.79 -29.03
N ASP A 178 -18.01 -15.39 -27.87
CA ASP A 178 -17.68 -16.82 -27.77
C ASP A 178 -18.82 -17.71 -28.30
N ARG A 179 -20.05 -17.18 -28.41
CA ARG A 179 -21.22 -17.85 -29.00
C ARG A 179 -21.32 -17.73 -30.52
N TYR A 180 -20.51 -16.87 -31.15
CA TYR A 180 -20.54 -16.54 -32.58
C TYR A 180 -19.15 -16.68 -33.21
N PRO A 181 -18.52 -17.87 -33.18
CA PRO A 181 -17.11 -18.07 -33.55
C PRO A 181 -16.75 -17.65 -34.98
N GLU A 182 -17.68 -17.81 -35.94
CA GLU A 182 -17.49 -17.38 -37.34
C GLU A 182 -17.33 -15.86 -37.47
N GLN A 183 -17.97 -15.09 -36.58
CA GLN A 183 -17.90 -13.63 -36.54
C GLN A 183 -16.79 -13.14 -35.61
N GLU A 184 -16.42 -13.93 -34.60
CA GLU A 184 -15.33 -13.63 -33.66
C GLU A 184 -13.98 -13.45 -34.39
N ALA A 185 -13.72 -14.23 -35.44
CA ALA A 185 -12.53 -14.11 -36.26
C ALA A 185 -12.39 -12.74 -36.96
N LEU A 186 -13.51 -12.06 -37.23
CA LEU A 186 -13.53 -10.71 -37.81
C LEU A 186 -13.16 -9.67 -36.74
N LEU A 187 -13.67 -9.83 -35.52
CA LEU A 187 -13.44 -8.92 -34.40
C LEU A 187 -12.01 -9.01 -33.84
N LYS A 188 -11.40 -10.20 -33.86
CA LYS A 188 -10.01 -10.43 -33.40
C LYS A 188 -8.95 -9.67 -34.21
N LYS A 189 -9.30 -9.14 -35.39
CA LYS A 189 -8.40 -8.32 -36.23
C LYS A 189 -8.31 -6.86 -35.78
N LEU A 190 -9.14 -6.44 -34.83
CA LEU A 190 -9.15 -5.06 -34.33
C LEU A 190 -8.14 -4.84 -33.20
N ALA A 191 -7.46 -3.69 -33.25
CA ALA A 191 -6.60 -3.24 -32.15
C ALA A 191 -7.39 -2.80 -30.90
N ASP A 192 -8.57 -2.18 -31.08
CA ASP A 192 -9.49 -1.82 -29.98
C ASP A 192 -10.95 -2.04 -30.40
N LEU A 193 -11.54 -3.13 -29.91
CA LEU A 193 -12.94 -3.50 -30.14
C LEU A 193 -13.93 -2.43 -29.64
N PHE A 194 -13.56 -1.64 -28.64
CA PHE A 194 -14.45 -0.67 -28.01
C PHE A 194 -14.19 0.77 -28.47
N GLY A 195 -13.23 0.96 -29.37
CA GLY A 195 -12.93 2.22 -30.05
C GLY A 195 -13.97 2.54 -31.14
N SER A 196 -13.78 3.65 -31.85
CA SER A 196 -14.71 4.10 -32.90
C SER A 196 -14.91 3.05 -33.99
N ALA A 197 -13.82 2.56 -34.60
CA ALA A 197 -13.87 1.54 -35.65
C ALA A 197 -14.47 0.21 -35.16
N GLY A 198 -14.12 -0.22 -33.93
CA GLY A 198 -14.67 -1.44 -33.35
C GLY A 198 -16.17 -1.35 -33.08
N ARG A 199 -16.66 -0.19 -32.62
CA ARG A 199 -18.09 0.05 -32.40
C ARG A 199 -18.92 -0.03 -33.68
N VAL A 200 -18.38 0.42 -34.81
CA VAL A 200 -19.04 0.26 -36.12
C VAL A 200 -19.21 -1.23 -36.44
N GLN A 201 -18.13 -2.00 -36.33
CA GLN A 201 -18.20 -3.45 -36.58
C GLN A 201 -19.14 -4.16 -35.59
N LEU A 202 -19.15 -3.77 -34.32
CA LEU A 202 -20.06 -4.31 -33.31
C LEU A 202 -21.53 -4.09 -33.67
N ALA A 203 -21.87 -2.96 -34.30
CA ALA A 203 -23.23 -2.65 -34.73
C ALA A 203 -23.68 -3.57 -35.88
N GLU A 204 -22.76 -3.98 -36.75
CA GLU A 204 -23.04 -4.81 -37.93
C GLU A 204 -23.15 -6.32 -37.63
N LEU A 205 -22.76 -6.75 -36.42
CA LEU A 205 -22.79 -8.16 -36.04
C LEU A 205 -24.20 -8.77 -36.10
N LYS A 206 -24.28 -9.98 -36.64
CA LYS A 206 -25.50 -10.79 -36.68
C LYS A 206 -25.59 -11.62 -35.42
N VAL A 207 -26.30 -11.12 -34.43
CA VAL A 207 -26.50 -11.77 -33.12
C VAL A 207 -27.99 -11.93 -32.81
N SER A 208 -28.32 -12.79 -31.86
CA SER A 208 -29.70 -12.92 -31.37
C SER A 208 -30.20 -11.59 -30.78
N PRO A 209 -31.54 -11.34 -30.76
CA PRO A 209 -32.09 -10.10 -30.19
C PRO A 209 -31.68 -9.83 -28.75
N ILE A 210 -31.60 -10.88 -27.91
CA ILE A 210 -31.20 -10.73 -26.50
C ILE A 210 -29.73 -10.35 -26.36
N ASP A 211 -28.85 -10.88 -27.20
CA ASP A 211 -27.43 -10.56 -27.18
C ASP A 211 -27.16 -9.15 -27.70
N ARG A 212 -27.92 -8.70 -28.71
CA ARG A 212 -27.90 -7.30 -29.16
C ARG A 212 -28.23 -6.34 -28.02
N ILE A 213 -29.32 -6.59 -27.28
CA ILE A 213 -29.72 -5.80 -26.10
C ILE A 213 -28.59 -5.78 -25.04
N GLN A 214 -27.96 -6.92 -24.77
CA GLN A 214 -26.88 -7.01 -23.81
C GLN A 214 -25.64 -6.20 -24.23
N ILE A 215 -25.25 -6.28 -25.51
CA ILE A 215 -24.12 -5.54 -26.08
C ILE A 215 -24.39 -4.04 -25.97
N ASP A 216 -25.56 -3.59 -26.43
CA ASP A 216 -25.88 -2.16 -26.50
C ASP A 216 -25.94 -1.51 -25.11
N ARG A 217 -26.57 -2.18 -24.14
CA ARG A 217 -26.58 -1.73 -22.73
C ARG A 217 -25.17 -1.70 -22.14
N GLY A 218 -24.34 -2.69 -22.45
CA GLY A 218 -22.96 -2.73 -22.00
C GLY A 218 -22.12 -1.59 -22.60
N LEU A 219 -22.32 -1.26 -23.87
CA LEU A 219 -21.63 -0.17 -24.55
C LEU A 219 -22.05 1.20 -24.00
N ALA A 220 -23.35 1.39 -23.72
CA ALA A 220 -23.87 2.60 -23.07
C ALA A 220 -23.23 2.78 -21.68
N PHE A 221 -23.23 1.72 -20.86
CA PHE A 221 -22.61 1.74 -19.54
C PHE A 221 -21.10 2.01 -19.60
N ILE A 222 -20.38 1.48 -20.61
CA ILE A 222 -18.96 1.81 -20.81
C ILE A 222 -18.78 3.31 -21.09
N GLY A 223 -19.69 3.93 -21.87
CA GLY A 223 -19.71 5.37 -22.10
C GLY A 223 -19.86 6.16 -20.80
N ASP A 224 -20.85 5.81 -20.00
CA ASP A 224 -21.13 6.42 -18.69
C ASP A 224 -19.94 6.31 -17.73
N ILE A 225 -19.28 5.15 -17.69
CA ILE A 225 -18.12 4.91 -16.83
C ILE A 225 -16.88 5.66 -17.35
N ASN A 226 -16.70 5.81 -18.66
CA ASN A 226 -15.59 6.58 -19.21
C ASN A 226 -15.65 8.05 -18.78
N GLU A 227 -16.83 8.66 -18.76
CA GLU A 227 -16.99 10.04 -18.30
C GLU A 227 -16.66 10.18 -16.81
N ARG A 228 -17.11 9.23 -15.98
CA ARG A 228 -16.74 9.19 -14.54
C ARG A 228 -15.24 9.02 -14.32
N ILE A 229 -14.55 8.20 -15.13
CA ILE A 229 -13.09 8.08 -15.09
C ILE A 229 -12.45 9.44 -15.42
N LYS A 230 -12.91 10.13 -16.46
CA LYS A 230 -12.37 11.42 -16.88
C LYS A 230 -12.53 12.49 -15.78
N GLN A 231 -13.71 12.53 -15.14
CA GLN A 231 -14.00 13.41 -14.00
C GLN A 231 -13.08 13.10 -12.81
N SER A 232 -12.99 11.82 -12.42
CA SER A 232 -12.12 11.39 -11.32
C SER A 232 -10.65 11.70 -11.60
N GLU A 233 -10.17 11.52 -12.83
CA GLU A 233 -8.82 11.92 -13.23
C GLU A 233 -8.59 13.44 -13.17
N ALA A 234 -9.60 14.26 -13.46
CA ALA A 234 -9.51 15.71 -13.32
C ALA A 234 -9.36 16.11 -11.84
N THR A 235 -10.16 15.51 -10.95
CA THR A 235 -10.05 15.71 -9.50
C THR A 235 -8.66 15.32 -9.00
N ILE A 236 -8.18 14.13 -9.35
CA ILE A 236 -6.85 13.64 -8.97
C ILE A 236 -5.73 14.59 -9.46
N ARG A 237 -5.84 15.11 -10.70
CA ARG A 237 -4.87 16.08 -11.24
C ARG A 237 -4.89 17.39 -10.46
N ALA A 238 -6.06 17.89 -10.07
CA ALA A 238 -6.18 19.13 -9.30
C ALA A 238 -5.52 19.00 -7.92
N MET A 239 -5.73 17.88 -7.22
CA MET A 239 -5.17 17.61 -5.88
C MET A 239 -3.63 17.54 -5.85
N THR A 240 -2.99 17.29 -7.00
CA THR A 240 -1.55 16.95 -7.09
C THR A 240 -0.77 17.87 -8.01
N LYS A 241 -1.38 18.97 -8.48
CA LYS A 241 -0.82 19.86 -9.51
C LYS A 241 0.60 20.37 -9.18
N ALA A 242 0.88 20.64 -7.91
CA ALA A 242 2.15 21.18 -7.44
C ALA A 242 3.04 20.15 -6.71
N ASN A 243 2.69 18.86 -6.70
CA ASN A 243 3.45 17.85 -5.95
C ASN A 243 4.80 17.56 -6.64
N ALA A 244 5.91 17.82 -5.92
CA ALA A 244 7.28 17.60 -6.40
C ALA A 244 7.64 16.12 -6.53
N ASP A 245 7.22 15.28 -5.57
CA ASP A 245 7.45 13.85 -5.58
C ASP A 245 6.80 13.19 -6.80
N VAL A 246 5.59 13.59 -7.18
CA VAL A 246 4.93 13.12 -8.40
C VAL A 246 5.78 13.44 -9.65
N LYS A 247 6.43 14.62 -9.72
CA LYS A 247 7.33 14.97 -10.83
C LYS A 247 8.56 14.08 -10.85
N LEU A 248 9.17 13.84 -9.69
CA LEU A 248 10.34 12.97 -9.56
C LEU A 248 10.02 11.52 -9.94
N LEU A 249 8.91 10.98 -9.44
CA LEU A 249 8.47 9.61 -9.73
C LEU A 249 8.26 9.36 -11.22
N LYS A 250 7.72 10.34 -11.95
CA LYS A 250 7.52 10.26 -13.41
C LYS A 250 8.81 10.15 -14.22
N THR A 251 9.96 10.49 -13.65
CA THR A 251 11.26 10.32 -14.32
C THR A 251 11.69 8.85 -14.41
N ILE A 252 11.07 7.96 -13.62
CA ILE A 252 11.40 6.54 -13.55
C ILE A 252 10.71 5.81 -14.73
N PRO A 253 11.44 4.98 -15.49
CA PRO A 253 10.87 4.17 -16.55
C PRO A 253 9.69 3.32 -16.07
N GLY A 254 8.58 3.38 -16.82
CA GLY A 254 7.36 2.63 -16.52
C GLY A 254 6.44 3.25 -15.46
N ILE A 255 6.85 4.35 -14.80
CA ILE A 255 6.00 5.09 -13.84
C ILE A 255 5.42 6.31 -14.53
N GLY A 256 4.17 6.17 -15.00
CA GLY A 256 3.42 7.26 -15.61
C GLY A 256 2.66 8.13 -14.61
N GLU A 257 1.93 9.10 -15.14
CA GLU A 257 1.11 10.10 -14.44
C GLU A 257 0.25 9.52 -13.30
N PHE A 258 -0.47 8.43 -13.57
CA PHE A 258 -1.33 7.79 -12.58
C PHE A 258 -0.54 7.00 -11.53
N PHE A 259 0.47 6.23 -11.93
CA PHE A 259 1.27 5.43 -10.98
C PHE A 259 2.12 6.31 -10.06
N ALA A 260 2.65 7.43 -10.55
CA ALA A 260 3.37 8.39 -9.72
C ALA A 260 2.51 8.87 -8.55
N ARG A 261 1.28 9.33 -8.81
CA ARG A 261 0.34 9.75 -7.77
C ARG A 261 -0.09 8.62 -6.84
N LEU A 262 -0.30 7.42 -7.40
CA LEU A 262 -0.68 6.27 -6.59
C LEU A 262 0.44 5.85 -5.64
N ILE A 263 1.67 5.87 -6.12
CA ILE A 263 2.85 5.55 -5.30
C ILE A 263 3.03 6.61 -4.22
N ASP A 264 3.02 7.89 -4.59
CA ASP A 264 3.06 9.04 -3.67
C ASP A 264 2.01 8.90 -2.56
N ALA A 265 0.74 8.75 -2.92
CA ALA A 265 -0.34 8.64 -1.94
C ALA A 265 -0.20 7.41 -1.03
N GLU A 266 0.12 6.23 -1.57
CA GLU A 266 0.18 4.98 -0.80
C GLU A 266 1.48 4.86 0.04
N VAL A 267 2.55 5.54 -0.36
CA VAL A 267 3.77 5.69 0.45
C VAL A 267 3.55 6.72 1.55
N ASP A 268 2.96 7.87 1.21
CA ASP A 268 2.82 9.08 2.05
C ASP A 268 4.21 9.62 2.42
N ASP A 269 4.68 9.44 3.65
CA ASP A 269 6.06 9.74 3.99
C ASP A 269 7.01 8.58 3.62
N ILE A 270 8.09 8.88 2.89
CA ILE A 270 9.15 7.91 2.61
C ILE A 270 10.05 7.64 3.82
N GLY A 271 10.20 8.62 4.71
CA GLY A 271 11.03 8.58 5.92
C GLY A 271 10.63 7.47 6.89
N ARG A 272 9.34 7.14 6.97
CA ARG A 272 8.83 6.00 7.75
C ARG A 272 9.40 4.63 7.36
N PHE A 273 10.04 4.53 6.19
CA PHE A 273 10.72 3.32 5.74
C PHE A 273 12.23 3.44 5.91
N ARG A 274 12.80 2.80 6.94
CA ARG A 274 14.26 2.79 7.15
C ARG A 274 15.07 2.19 5.98
N THR A 275 14.47 1.27 5.22
CA THR A 275 15.15 0.61 4.09
C THR A 275 14.16 0.31 2.95
N PRO A 276 14.64 0.19 1.70
CA PRO A 276 13.81 -0.25 0.58
C PRO A 276 13.21 -1.65 0.79
N LYS A 277 13.86 -2.51 1.59
CA LYS A 277 13.33 -3.83 1.97
C LYS A 277 12.04 -3.70 2.80
N LYS A 278 11.93 -2.70 3.68
CA LYS A 278 10.71 -2.45 4.46
C LYS A 278 9.58 -1.94 3.58
N LEU A 279 9.87 -1.06 2.62
CA LEU A 279 8.87 -0.65 1.61
C LEU A 279 8.43 -1.83 0.74
N ALA A 280 9.36 -2.71 0.33
CA ALA A 280 9.03 -3.92 -0.43
C ALA A 280 8.13 -4.88 0.36
N ALA A 281 8.37 -5.03 1.67
CA ALA A 281 7.53 -5.81 2.56
C ALA A 281 6.15 -5.20 2.72
N TYR A 282 6.07 -3.87 2.90
CA TYR A 282 4.81 -3.12 2.95
C TYR A 282 4.01 -3.29 1.66
N ALA A 283 4.64 -3.23 0.49
CA ALA A 283 4.00 -3.50 -0.80
C ALA A 283 3.70 -4.99 -1.04
N GLY A 284 4.12 -5.91 -0.17
CA GLY A 284 3.94 -7.35 -0.35
C GLY A 284 4.64 -7.92 -1.60
N LEU A 285 5.79 -7.35 -1.97
CA LEU A 285 6.65 -7.80 -3.08
C LEU A 285 7.80 -8.69 -2.59
N VAL A 286 7.78 -9.14 -1.34
CA VAL A 286 8.76 -10.07 -0.76
C VAL A 286 8.23 -11.51 -0.77
N PRO A 287 9.09 -12.53 -0.94
CA PRO A 287 8.67 -13.92 -0.83
C PRO A 287 8.29 -14.28 0.61
N SER A 288 7.38 -15.24 0.78
CA SER A 288 7.21 -15.92 2.06
C SER A 288 8.49 -16.67 2.40
N THR A 289 8.89 -16.63 3.66
CA THR A 289 10.13 -17.28 4.13
C THR A 289 9.79 -18.19 5.29
N TYR A 290 10.19 -19.46 5.17
CA TYR A 290 10.13 -20.44 6.25
C TYR A 290 11.56 -20.80 6.60
N SER A 291 11.94 -20.58 7.85
CA SER A 291 13.29 -20.89 8.34
C SER A 291 13.19 -21.69 9.62
N SER A 292 13.68 -22.93 9.61
CA SER A 292 13.82 -23.77 10.80
C SER A 292 15.09 -24.61 10.68
N GLY A 293 15.80 -24.80 11.80
CA GLY A 293 16.98 -25.68 11.86
C GLY A 293 18.06 -25.41 10.81
N GLY A 294 18.39 -24.14 10.54
CA GLY A 294 19.46 -23.75 9.61
C GLY A 294 19.11 -23.81 8.11
N LYS A 295 17.89 -24.23 7.74
CA LYS A 295 17.41 -24.22 6.35
C LYS A 295 16.40 -23.10 6.14
N THR A 296 16.62 -22.28 5.11
CA THR A 296 15.70 -21.21 4.71
C THR A 296 15.06 -21.54 3.36
N TYR A 297 13.74 -21.65 3.35
CA TYR A 297 12.94 -21.85 2.14
C TYR A 297 12.18 -20.58 1.78
N HIS A 298 12.26 -20.19 0.51
CA HIS A 298 11.53 -19.03 -0.03
C HIS A 298 10.41 -19.48 -0.97
N GLY A 299 9.17 -19.10 -0.64
CA GLY A 299 7.96 -19.42 -1.39
C GLY A 299 7.46 -18.29 -2.29
N LYS A 300 6.14 -18.27 -2.51
CA LYS A 300 5.44 -17.23 -3.31
C LYS A 300 5.49 -15.87 -2.59
N ILE A 301 5.22 -14.78 -3.31
CA ILE A 301 5.11 -13.45 -2.69
C ILE A 301 4.01 -13.43 -1.61
N ILE A 302 4.24 -12.68 -0.53
CA ILE A 302 3.21 -12.46 0.48
C ILE A 302 2.07 -11.63 -0.12
N LYS A 303 0.84 -12.11 0.04
CA LYS A 303 -0.35 -11.36 -0.41
C LYS A 303 -0.77 -10.30 0.62
N GLN A 304 -0.35 -10.47 1.87
CA GLN A 304 -0.45 -9.48 2.94
C GLN A 304 0.48 -8.29 2.61
N GLY A 305 -0.08 -7.08 2.61
CA GLY A 305 0.60 -5.85 2.18
C GLY A 305 -0.29 -4.97 1.30
N ASN A 306 0.22 -3.79 0.92
CA ASN A 306 -0.47 -2.82 0.10
C ASN A 306 -0.64 -3.35 -1.34
N LYS A 307 -1.84 -3.86 -1.62
CA LYS A 307 -2.19 -4.44 -2.92
C LYS A 307 -2.08 -3.44 -4.08
N TRP A 308 -2.25 -2.14 -3.82
CA TRP A 308 -2.20 -1.11 -4.85
C TRP A 308 -0.77 -0.83 -5.28
N LEU A 309 0.15 -0.68 -4.33
CA LEU A 309 1.59 -0.59 -4.63
C LEU A 309 2.08 -1.85 -5.36
N ARG A 310 1.69 -3.04 -4.87
CA ARG A 310 2.05 -4.31 -5.54
C ARG A 310 1.64 -4.32 -7.00
N TRP A 311 0.38 -3.99 -7.26
CA TRP A 311 -0.17 -3.95 -8.61
C TRP A 311 0.54 -2.89 -9.45
N ALA A 312 0.69 -1.66 -8.96
CA ALA A 312 1.36 -0.58 -9.68
C ALA A 312 2.77 -0.95 -10.12
N PHE A 313 3.59 -1.50 -9.22
CA PHE A 313 4.96 -1.89 -9.56
C PHE A 313 5.03 -3.09 -10.51
N VAL A 314 4.08 -4.03 -10.44
CA VAL A 314 4.02 -5.17 -11.37
C VAL A 314 3.57 -4.73 -12.77
N GLU A 315 2.65 -3.77 -12.86
CA GLU A 315 2.22 -3.19 -14.14
C GLU A 315 3.26 -2.26 -14.75
N ALA A 316 4.02 -1.53 -13.94
CA ALA A 316 5.11 -0.68 -14.41
C ALA A 316 6.25 -1.46 -15.10
N VAL A 317 6.38 -2.78 -14.89
CA VAL A 317 7.48 -3.58 -15.45
C VAL A 317 7.52 -3.54 -16.97
N ALA A 318 6.39 -3.82 -17.63
CA ALA A 318 6.35 -3.92 -19.09
C ALA A 318 6.78 -2.61 -19.80
N PRO A 319 6.22 -1.43 -19.45
CA PRO A 319 6.71 -0.17 -20.01
C PRO A 319 8.13 0.17 -19.55
N ALA A 320 8.54 -0.22 -18.33
CA ALA A 320 9.91 0.04 -17.86
C ALA A 320 10.95 -0.69 -18.73
N ILE A 321 10.76 -1.99 -19.01
CA ILE A 321 11.68 -2.76 -19.85
C ILE A 321 11.58 -2.38 -21.33
N ALA A 322 10.45 -1.81 -21.77
CA ALA A 322 10.32 -1.26 -23.11
C ALA A 322 11.21 -0.01 -23.29
N THR A 323 11.33 0.82 -22.24
CA THR A 323 12.00 2.13 -22.33
C THR A 323 13.44 2.12 -21.81
N ASP A 324 13.80 1.20 -20.93
CA ASP A 324 15.13 1.10 -20.31
C ASP A 324 15.84 -0.23 -20.68
N PRO A 325 16.91 -0.16 -21.50
CA PRO A 325 17.66 -1.35 -21.93
C PRO A 325 18.31 -2.14 -20.79
N GLN A 326 18.71 -1.49 -19.68
CA GLN A 326 19.34 -2.17 -18.55
C GLN A 326 18.31 -2.96 -17.75
N LEU A 327 17.12 -2.40 -17.55
CA LEU A 327 16.00 -3.13 -16.94
C LEU A 327 15.57 -4.29 -17.85
N ARG A 328 15.57 -4.10 -19.17
CA ARG A 328 15.30 -5.18 -20.14
C ARG A 328 16.32 -6.31 -20.05
N ALA A 329 17.62 -6.00 -20.06
CA ALA A 329 18.67 -7.01 -19.99
C ALA A 329 18.56 -7.86 -18.71
N GLN A 330 18.29 -7.20 -17.57
CA GLN A 330 18.08 -7.90 -16.31
C GLN A 330 16.81 -8.75 -16.30
N TYR A 331 15.73 -8.25 -16.89
CA TYR A 331 14.49 -9.00 -17.04
C TYR A 331 14.71 -10.28 -17.83
N GLU A 332 15.34 -10.19 -19.01
CA GLU A 332 15.60 -11.36 -19.87
C GLU A 332 16.54 -12.36 -19.19
N HIS A 333 17.58 -11.91 -18.49
CA HIS A 333 18.44 -12.79 -17.70
C HIS A 333 17.65 -13.59 -16.63
N LEU A 334 16.70 -12.93 -15.96
CA LEU A 334 15.88 -13.55 -14.92
C LEU A 334 14.73 -14.40 -15.47
N LYS A 335 14.29 -14.13 -16.69
CA LYS A 335 13.17 -14.83 -17.35
C LYS A 335 13.44 -16.33 -17.50
N ASN A 336 14.71 -16.72 -17.63
CA ASN A 336 15.16 -18.12 -17.60
C ASN A 336 14.74 -18.88 -16.34
N ARG A 337 14.48 -18.18 -15.23
CA ARG A 337 14.01 -18.76 -13.95
C ARG A 337 12.48 -18.73 -13.80
N GLY A 338 11.77 -18.20 -14.80
CA GLY A 338 10.32 -18.06 -14.89
C GLY A 338 9.87 -16.60 -15.05
N THR A 339 8.95 -16.36 -15.99
CA THR A 339 8.40 -15.02 -16.33
C THR A 339 7.88 -14.25 -15.13
N ASN A 340 7.11 -14.90 -14.26
CA ASN A 340 6.56 -14.26 -13.06
C ASN A 340 7.64 -13.88 -12.04
N LYS A 341 8.70 -14.68 -11.92
CA LYS A 341 9.83 -14.37 -11.03
C LYS A 341 10.61 -13.16 -11.56
N ALA A 342 10.85 -13.10 -12.86
CA ALA A 342 11.47 -11.96 -13.52
C ALA A 342 10.65 -10.68 -13.32
N ARG A 343 9.32 -10.75 -13.54
CA ARG A 343 8.41 -9.61 -13.35
C ARG A 343 8.43 -9.09 -11.91
N VAL A 344 8.33 -9.97 -10.92
CA VAL A 344 8.40 -9.59 -9.50
C VAL A 344 9.77 -9.00 -9.13
N ALA A 345 10.86 -9.56 -9.66
CA ALA A 345 12.20 -9.04 -9.40
C ALA A 345 12.39 -7.62 -9.95
N ILE A 346 11.93 -7.34 -11.18
CA ILE A 346 11.97 -5.99 -11.75
C ILE A 346 11.03 -5.04 -10.99
N ALA A 347 9.83 -5.48 -10.59
CA ALA A 347 8.92 -4.69 -9.75
C ALA A 347 9.59 -4.27 -8.43
N ARG A 348 10.29 -5.19 -7.75
CA ARG A 348 11.07 -4.87 -6.53
C ARG A 348 12.21 -3.90 -6.80
N LYS A 349 12.85 -3.99 -7.97
CA LYS A 349 13.91 -3.08 -8.37
C LYS A 349 13.37 -1.67 -8.63
N LEU A 350 12.25 -1.54 -9.34
CA LEU A 350 11.55 -0.26 -9.53
C LEU A 350 11.14 0.35 -8.19
N LEU A 351 10.63 -0.45 -7.25
CA LEU A 351 10.32 0.02 -5.90
C LEU A 351 11.56 0.50 -5.15
N THR A 352 12.69 -0.17 -5.31
CA THR A 352 13.97 0.24 -4.71
C THR A 352 14.46 1.56 -5.32
N ILE A 353 14.28 1.74 -6.63
CA ILE A 353 14.57 3.02 -7.30
C ILE A 353 13.67 4.12 -6.72
N VAL A 354 12.35 3.90 -6.67
CA VAL A 354 11.39 4.85 -6.06
C VAL A 354 11.82 5.26 -4.65
N PHE A 355 12.21 4.29 -3.81
CA PHE A 355 12.67 4.56 -2.46
C PHE A 355 13.82 5.57 -2.44
N HIS A 356 14.85 5.35 -3.25
CA HIS A 356 16.00 6.24 -3.31
C HIS A 356 15.68 7.59 -3.97
N ILE A 357 14.80 7.62 -4.96
CA ILE A 357 14.38 8.85 -5.64
C ILE A 357 13.63 9.78 -4.69
N LEU A 358 12.68 9.25 -3.92
CA LEU A 358 11.93 10.01 -2.93
C LEU A 358 12.80 10.41 -1.72
N ARG A 359 13.67 9.52 -1.23
CA ARG A 359 14.56 9.83 -0.10
C ARG A 359 15.63 10.86 -0.46
N ASP A 360 16.27 10.70 -1.62
CA ASP A 360 17.38 11.55 -2.04
C ASP A 360 16.89 12.82 -2.78
N GLN A 361 15.58 12.97 -2.99
CA GLN A 361 14.94 14.10 -3.67
C GLN A 361 15.61 14.48 -5.00
N ARG A 362 15.84 13.46 -5.85
CA ARG A 362 16.57 13.61 -7.13
C ARG A 362 15.88 12.88 -8.26
N ALA A 363 16.04 13.37 -9.49
CA ALA A 363 15.50 12.70 -10.67
C ALA A 363 16.20 11.35 -10.93
N TYR A 364 15.47 10.44 -11.57
CA TYR A 364 16.03 9.19 -12.05
C TYR A 364 17.05 9.46 -13.16
N GLN A 365 18.24 8.90 -12.99
CA GLN A 365 19.31 8.94 -13.96
C GLN A 365 19.70 7.51 -14.30
N ARG A 366 19.85 7.24 -15.59
CA ARG A 366 20.34 5.94 -16.07
C ARG A 366 21.82 5.82 -15.73
N ARG A 367 22.25 4.65 -15.25
CA ARG A 367 23.69 4.40 -15.03
C ARG A 367 24.40 4.40 -16.38
N GLY A 368 25.37 5.28 -16.58
CA GLY A 368 26.19 5.36 -17.80
C GLY A 368 25.89 6.55 -18.72
N THR A 369 24.90 7.38 -18.41
CA THR A 369 24.78 8.73 -19.02
C THR A 369 25.46 9.75 -18.11
N SER A 370 26.77 9.61 -17.89
CA SER A 370 27.58 10.77 -17.48
C SER A 370 27.85 11.57 -18.75
N THR A 371 27.26 12.76 -18.81
CA THR A 371 27.51 13.76 -19.85
C THR A 371 29.02 13.92 -20.03
N MET A 372 29.53 13.61 -21.23
CA MET A 372 30.82 14.12 -21.67
C MET A 372 30.65 15.61 -21.97
N GLU A 373 30.55 16.43 -20.93
CA GLU A 373 30.63 17.89 -21.02
C GLU A 373 31.60 18.34 -19.93
N GLY A 374 32.89 18.36 -20.27
CA GLY A 374 33.94 18.75 -19.33
C GLY A 374 35.36 18.38 -19.77
N ALA A 375 35.67 18.46 -21.07
CA ALA A 375 37.05 18.38 -21.55
C ALA A 375 37.19 19.06 -22.92
N SER A 376 37.16 20.40 -22.95
CA SER A 376 37.75 21.18 -24.05
C SER A 376 38.17 22.57 -23.59
N THR A 377 39.11 22.63 -22.65
CA THR A 377 40.00 23.79 -22.55
C THR A 377 41.42 23.27 -22.34
N ILE A 378 42.06 22.83 -23.42
CA ILE A 378 43.53 22.79 -23.46
C ILE A 378 43.95 24.07 -24.18
N SER A 379 44.51 24.98 -23.41
CA SER A 379 45.29 26.12 -23.83
C SER A 379 46.34 25.71 -24.87
N ARG A 380 46.30 26.31 -26.05
CA ARG A 380 47.51 26.43 -26.88
C ARG A 380 48.21 27.72 -26.47
N SER A 381 49.32 27.56 -25.76
CA SER A 381 50.38 28.56 -25.71
C SER A 381 51.13 28.54 -27.05
N SER A 382 51.18 29.69 -27.70
CA SER A 382 52.19 30.10 -28.69
C SER A 382 52.37 31.59 -28.54
#